data_AF-A0A447UJC8-F1
#
_entry.id   AF-A0A447UJC8-F1
#
_cell.length_a   1.000
_cell.length_b   1.000
_cell.length_c   1.000
_cell.angle_alpha   90.00
_cell.angle_beta   90.00
_cell.angle_gamma   90.00
#
_symmetry.space_group_name_H-M   'P 1'
#
loop_
_entity.id
_entity.type
_entity.pdbx_description
1 polymer ?
#
loop_
_entity_poly.entity_id
_entity_poly.type
_entity_poly.pdbx_seq_one_letter_code
_entity_poly.pdbx_strand_id
1 'polypeptide(L)'
;MKELVLGVVSHNFRPEFINRIDEVVVFHPLGEKHIASIAQIQLQRLYKRLEERGYEIHISDDALKLLSANGYDPVYGARPLKRGNSAAD
;
A
#
# COMPACT_ATOMS: atom_id res chain seq x y z
N MET A 1 -16.77 11.90 1.62
CA MET A 1 -15.56 11.54 0.85
C MET A 1 -15.89 11.24 -0.62
N LYS A 2 -16.78 10.27 -0.90
CA LYS A 2 -17.18 9.93 -2.28
C LYS A 2 -17.72 11.14 -3.08
N GLU A 3 -18.58 11.97 -2.49
CA GLU A 3 -19.08 13.20 -3.15
C GLU A 3 -18.00 14.25 -3.42
N LEU A 4 -17.04 14.42 -2.51
CA LEU A 4 -15.90 15.32 -2.73
C LEU A 4 -15.05 14.86 -3.92
N VAL A 5 -14.78 13.55 -4.00
CA VAL A 5 -14.02 12.96 -5.11
C VAL A 5 -14.80 13.09 -6.42
N LEU A 6 -16.10 12.77 -6.42
CA LEU A 6 -16.94 12.91 -7.61
C LEU A 6 -17.10 14.36 -8.07
N GLY A 7 -17.14 15.32 -7.13
CA GLY A 7 -17.15 16.75 -7.42
C GLY A 7 -15.85 17.24 -8.06
N VAL A 8 -14.69 16.71 -7.63
CA VAL A 8 -13.40 17.01 -8.28
C VAL A 8 -13.32 16.39 -9.68
N VAL A 9 -13.83 15.17 -9.85
CA VAL A 9 -13.86 14.49 -11.17
C VAL A 9 -14.74 15.24 -12.16
N SER A 10 -15.93 15.68 -11.75
CA SER A 10 -16.83 16.44 -12.62
C SER A 10 -16.31 17.84 -12.99
N HIS A 11 -15.43 18.42 -12.15
CA HIS A 11 -14.76 19.69 -12.45
C HIS A 11 -13.55 19.54 -13.38
N ASN A 12 -12.88 18.39 -13.37
CA ASN A 12 -11.67 18.14 -14.17
C ASN A 12 -11.95 17.46 -15.52
N PHE A 13 -13.03 16.68 -15.64
CA PHE A 13 -13.34 15.92 -16.86
C PHE A 13 -14.65 16.38 -17.51
N ARG A 14 -14.71 16.37 -18.84
CA ARG A 14 -15.93 16.70 -19.57
C ARG A 14 -17.03 15.66 -19.31
N PRO A 15 -18.32 16.05 -19.27
CA PRO A 15 -19.43 15.11 -19.04
C PRO A 15 -19.46 13.94 -20.02
N GLU A 16 -19.08 14.19 -21.29
CA GLU A 16 -18.97 13.19 -22.37
C GLU A 16 -18.11 11.99 -21.96
N PHE A 17 -17.00 12.26 -21.24
CA PHE A 17 -16.03 11.25 -20.81
C PHE A 17 -16.54 10.49 -19.59
N ILE A 18 -17.14 11.21 -18.63
CA ILE A 18 -17.71 10.61 -17.42
C ILE A 18 -18.85 9.64 -17.77
N ASN A 19 -19.67 10.02 -18.76
CA ASN A 19 -20.77 9.19 -19.28
C ASN A 19 -20.31 7.92 -20.01
N ARG A 20 -19.00 7.74 -20.25
CA ARG A 20 -18.40 6.52 -20.84
C ARG A 20 -17.79 5.58 -19.80
N ILE A 21 -17.88 5.92 -18.53
CA ILE A 21 -17.38 5.09 -17.42
C ILE A 21 -18.57 4.34 -16.83
N ASP A 22 -18.54 3.01 -16.90
CA ASP A 22 -19.61 2.15 -16.38
C ASP A 22 -19.67 2.20 -14.85
N GLU A 23 -18.53 2.18 -14.17
CA GLU A 23 -18.45 2.23 -12.70
C GLU A 23 -17.25 3.04 -12.19
N VAL A 24 -17.49 3.83 -11.14
CA VAL A 24 -16.45 4.58 -10.42
C VAL A 24 -16.21 3.93 -9.06
N VAL A 25 -15.04 3.32 -8.89
CA VAL A 25 -14.61 2.74 -7.61
C VAL A 25 -13.80 3.77 -6.82
N VAL A 26 -14.28 4.10 -5.62
CA VAL A 26 -13.57 4.99 -4.69
C VAL A 26 -12.85 4.17 -3.64
N PHE A 27 -11.54 4.29 -3.58
CA PHE A 27 -10.72 3.64 -2.56
C PHE A 27 -10.74 4.44 -1.26
N HIS A 28 -10.87 3.71 -0.15
CA HIS A 28 -10.75 4.28 1.18
C HIS A 28 -9.27 4.31 1.58
N PRO A 29 -8.85 5.29 2.42
CA PRO A 29 -7.49 5.32 2.93
C PRO A 29 -7.15 4.02 3.66
N LEU A 30 -5.88 3.61 3.59
CA LEU A 30 -5.38 2.43 4.29
C LEU A 30 -5.35 2.68 5.80
N GLY A 31 -5.95 1.77 6.57
CA GLY A 31 -5.80 1.72 8.02
C GLY A 31 -4.59 0.89 8.45
N GLU A 32 -4.24 0.96 9.73
CA GLU A 32 -3.07 0.28 10.33
C GLU A 32 -3.03 -1.23 10.02
N LYS A 33 -4.16 -1.92 10.16
CA LYS A 33 -4.26 -3.36 9.85
C LYS A 33 -3.99 -3.67 8.38
N HIS A 34 -4.46 -2.82 7.46
CA HIS A 34 -4.22 -3.01 6.02
C HIS A 34 -2.74 -2.81 5.69
N ILE A 35 -2.07 -1.87 6.37
CA ILE A 35 -0.64 -1.61 6.21
C ILE A 35 0.17 -2.81 6.69
N ALA A 36 -0.16 -3.37 7.85
CA ALA A 36 0.46 -4.59 8.36
C ALA A 36 0.36 -5.76 7.36
N SER A 37 -0.84 -5.98 6.80
CA SER A 37 -1.03 -7.00 5.75
C SER A 37 -0.20 -6.71 4.49
N ILE A 38 -0.10 -5.45 4.07
CA ILE A 38 0.73 -5.07 2.91
C ILE A 38 2.21 -5.30 3.20
N ALA A 39 2.69 -4.96 4.39
CA ALA A 39 4.06 -5.22 4.82
C ALA A 39 4.37 -6.73 4.79
N GLN A 40 3.44 -7.56 5.28
CA GLN A 40 3.58 -9.02 5.23
C GLN A 40 3.66 -9.55 3.79
N ILE A 41 2.84 -9.05 2.86
CA ILE A 41 2.91 -9.41 1.44
C ILE A 41 4.26 -9.03 0.83
N GLN A 42 4.82 -7.87 1.17
CA GLN A 42 6.14 -7.48 0.68
C GLN A 42 7.26 -8.37 1.25
N LEU A 43 7.15 -8.77 2.52
CA LEU A 43 8.08 -9.66 3.19
C LEU A 43 8.03 -11.09 2.65
N GLN A 44 6.92 -11.57 2.10
CA GLN A 44 6.87 -12.92 1.52
C GLN A 44 7.92 -13.15 0.42
N ARG A 45 8.23 -12.12 -0.38
CA ARG A 45 9.32 -12.23 -1.39
C ARG A 45 10.69 -12.36 -0.73
N LEU A 46 10.89 -11.71 0.42
CA LEU A 46 12.12 -11.83 1.18
C LEU A 46 12.24 -13.21 1.82
N TYR A 47 11.16 -13.71 2.44
CA TYR A 47 11.11 -15.04 3.04
C TYR A 47 11.43 -16.13 2.03
N LYS A 48 10.80 -16.10 0.86
CA LYS A 48 11.06 -17.09 -0.18
C LYS A 48 12.54 -17.17 -0.58
N ARG A 49 13.21 -16.03 -0.75
CA ARG A 49 14.65 -15.98 -1.09
C ARG A 49 15.55 -16.51 0.02
N LEU A 50 15.13 -16.38 1.27
CA LEU A 50 15.90 -16.81 2.43
C LEU A 50 15.68 -18.30 2.71
N GLU A 51 14.46 -18.78 2.50
CA GLU A 51 14.11 -20.20 2.51
C GLU A 51 14.86 -20.98 1.42
N GLU A 52 14.97 -20.43 0.20
CA GLU A 52 15.81 -20.99 -0.88
C GLU A 52 17.30 -21.12 -0.50
N ARG A 53 17.76 -20.36 0.50
CA ARG A 53 19.12 -20.41 1.04
C ARG A 53 19.22 -21.24 2.34
N GLY A 54 18.13 -21.89 2.75
CA GLY A 54 18.06 -22.73 3.95
C GLY A 54 17.83 -21.97 5.26
N TYR A 55 17.43 -20.70 5.20
CA TYR A 55 17.13 -19.90 6.40
C TYR A 55 15.63 -19.81 6.63
N GLU A 56 15.22 -20.09 7.86
CA GLU A 56 13.85 -19.88 8.34
C GLU A 56 13.78 -18.55 9.11
N ILE A 57 12.79 -17.72 8.81
CA ILE A 57 12.64 -16.40 9.43
C ILE A 57 11.27 -16.26 10.05
N HIS A 58 11.28 -15.87 11.33
CA HIS A 58 10.09 -15.54 12.10
C HIS A 58 10.14 -14.06 12.48
N ILE A 59 9.19 -13.26 12.01
CA ILE A 59 9.03 -11.86 12.40
C ILE A 59 7.90 -11.77 13.41
N SER A 60 8.20 -11.24 14.60
CA SER A 60 7.21 -10.95 15.64
C SER A 60 6.24 -9.86 15.20
N ASP A 61 5.01 -9.91 15.71
CA ASP A 61 3.99 -8.89 15.46
C ASP A 61 4.45 -7.46 15.80
N ASP A 62 5.25 -7.29 16.85
CA ASP A 62 5.76 -5.98 17.26
C ASP A 62 6.76 -5.39 16.24
N ALA A 63 7.62 -6.23 15.68
CA ALA A 63 8.50 -5.84 14.58
C ALA A 63 7.70 -5.49 13.31
N LEU A 64 6.61 -6.22 13.05
CA LEU A 64 5.72 -5.96 11.91
C LEU A 64 4.96 -4.63 12.07
N LYS A 65 4.54 -4.29 13.30
CA LYS A 65 3.97 -2.98 13.64
C LYS A 65 4.98 -1.86 13.47
N LEU A 66 6.22 -2.04 13.93
CA LEU A 66 7.30 -1.06 13.73
C LEU A 66 7.60 -0.83 12.24
N LEU A 67 7.65 -1.89 11.44
CA LEU A 67 7.82 -1.77 9.99
C LEU A 67 6.66 -1.05 9.32
N SER A 68 5.44 -1.32 9.77
CA SER A 68 4.22 -0.67 9.28
C SER A 68 4.19 0.83 9.63
N ALA A 69 4.60 1.19 10.84
CA ALA A 69 4.66 2.57 11.31
C ALA A 69 5.72 3.38 10.55
N ASN A 70 6.90 2.82 10.30
CA ASN A 70 8.01 3.50 9.61
C ASN A 70 7.87 3.49 8.07
N GLY A 71 7.12 2.54 7.51
CA GLY A 71 6.90 2.39 6.07
C GLY A 71 5.63 3.07 5.55
N TYR A 72 4.87 3.72 6.42
CA TYR A 72 3.62 4.39 6.08
C TYR A 72 3.80 5.90 5.94
N ASP A 73 3.42 6.40 4.78
CA ASP A 73 3.18 7.82 4.56
C ASP A 73 1.69 8.00 4.19
N PRO A 74 0.91 8.85 4.88
CA PRO A 74 -0.51 9.07 4.59
C PRO A 74 -0.80 9.55 3.16
N VAL A 75 0.16 10.22 2.53
CA VAL A 75 0.08 10.79 1.17
C VAL A 75 0.55 9.78 0.11
N TYR A 76 1.54 8.94 0.43
CA TYR A 76 2.12 7.97 -0.52
C TYR A 76 1.69 6.51 -0.30
N GLY A 77 0.91 6.21 0.75
CA GLY A 77 0.51 4.86 1.13
C GLY A 77 1.70 3.99 1.53
N ALA A 78 1.62 2.68 1.26
CA ALA A 78 2.67 1.70 1.58
C ALA A 78 3.90 1.74 0.61
N ARG A 79 4.02 2.78 -0.23
CA ARG A 79 5.13 2.93 -1.18
C ARG A 79 6.52 3.09 -0.52
N PRO A 80 6.68 3.75 0.66
CA PRO A 80 7.97 3.85 1.34
C PRO A 80 8.56 2.49 1.77
N LEU A 81 7.72 1.47 2.03
CA LEU A 81 8.19 0.10 2.36
C LEU A 81 9.12 -0.49 1.30
N LYS A 82 8.94 -0.11 0.03
CA LYS A 82 9.77 -0.62 -1.06
C LYS A 82 11.19 0.00 -1.08
N ARG A 83 11.39 1.18 -0.48
CA ARG A 83 12.67 1.90 -0.46
C ARG A 83 13.53 1.63 0.77
N GLY A 84 12.94 1.26 1.91
CA GLY A 84 13.68 0.95 3.14
C GLY A 84 14.66 -0.22 3.02
N ASN A 85 14.49 -1.09 2.03
CA ASN A 85 15.35 -2.26 1.77
C ASN A 85 16.38 -2.03 0.65
N SER A 86 16.62 -0.77 0.24
CA SER A 86 17.55 -0.45 -0.87
C SER A 86 18.64 0.56 -0.51
N ALA A 87 18.79 0.94 0.77
CA ALA A 87 19.92 1.74 1.24
C ALA A 87 21.05 0.81 1.73
N ALA A 88 21.59 0.03 0.79
CA ALA A 88 22.85 -0.70 0.94
C ALA A 88 23.44 -0.86 -0.46
N ASP A 89 23.77 0.28 -1.07
CA ASP A 89 24.75 0.48 -2.14
C ASP A 89 25.30 1.91 -2.00
#